data_AF-A0A1M6VC83-F1
#
_entry.id   AF-A0A1M6VC83-F1
#
_cell.length_a   1.000
_cell.length_b   1.000
_cell.length_c   1.000
_cell.angle_alpha   90.00
_cell.angle_beta   90.00
_cell.angle_gamma   90.00
#
_symmetry.space_group_name_H-M   'P 1'
#
loop_
_entity.id
_entity.type
_entity.pdbx_description
1 polymer ?
#
loop_
_entity_poly.entity_id
_entity_poly.type
_entity_poly.pdbx_seq_one_letter_code
_entity_poly.pdbx_strand_id
1 'polypeptide(L)'
;MSFDAEWVTFGKHRTRLRATRGFPTATLRTLAEVAKLAIENNMSARARLVEVLLRDEDGSFEITVATTVEQDLASAAPIEVALSTVFGLPADKVTLSIERLSEQEVELRFGVYERLLAQKTGTVPPIQ
;
A
#
# COMPACT_ATOMS: atom_id res chain seq x y z
N MET A 1 17.27 17.00 -5.74
CA MET A 1 16.78 16.10 -6.81
C MET A 1 15.71 15.21 -6.20
N SER A 2 14.45 15.36 -6.62
CA SER A 2 13.33 14.60 -6.06
C SER A 2 13.37 13.17 -6.58
N PHE A 3 13.57 12.20 -5.71
CA PHE A 3 13.62 10.78 -6.08
C PHE A 3 12.29 10.31 -6.66
N ASP A 4 12.37 9.66 -7.81
CA ASP A 4 11.30 9.25 -8.70
C ASP A 4 10.32 8.30 -8.00
N ALA A 5 9.19 8.86 -7.59
CA ALA A 5 8.06 8.10 -7.09
C ALA A 5 7.03 7.97 -8.20
N GLU A 6 6.51 6.75 -8.38
CA GLU A 6 5.41 6.48 -9.28
C GLU A 6 4.13 6.31 -8.47
N TRP A 7 3.02 6.88 -8.94
CA TRP A 7 1.71 6.64 -8.35
C TRP A 7 0.91 5.65 -9.19
N VAL A 8 0.56 4.51 -8.58
CA VAL A 8 -0.22 3.45 -9.22
C VAL A 8 -1.56 3.30 -8.51
N THR A 9 -2.59 2.97 -9.28
CA THR A 9 -3.93 2.68 -8.74
C THR A 9 -4.25 1.20 -8.94
N PHE A 10 -4.47 0.49 -7.83
CA PHE A 10 -4.95 -0.89 -7.81
C PHE A 10 -6.35 -0.91 -7.16
N GLY A 11 -7.39 -0.65 -7.95
CA GLY A 11 -8.77 -0.54 -7.43
C GLY A 11 -8.88 0.57 -6.38
N LYS A 12 -9.19 0.19 -5.12
CA LYS A 12 -9.30 1.12 -3.99
C LYS A 12 -7.95 1.64 -3.47
N HIS A 13 -6.84 0.99 -3.86
CA HIS A 13 -5.50 1.34 -3.41
C HIS A 13 -4.88 2.39 -4.33
N ARG A 14 -4.61 3.58 -3.79
CA ARG A 14 -3.74 4.57 -4.45
C ARG A 14 -2.38 4.49 -3.79
N THR A 15 -1.47 3.79 -4.47
CA THR A 15 -0.19 3.39 -3.89
C THR A 15 0.95 4.18 -4.52
N ARG A 16 1.83 4.70 -3.68
CA ARG A 16 3.10 5.29 -4.07
C ARG A 16 4.16 4.20 -4.16
N LEU A 17 4.78 4.03 -5.31
CA LEU A 17 5.95 3.17 -5.49
C LEU A 17 7.19 4.05 -5.49
N ARG A 18 8.17 3.70 -4.68
CA ARG A 18 9.40 4.48 -4.54
C ARG A 18 10.60 3.56 -4.44
N ALA A 19 11.71 3.98 -5.02
CA ALA A 19 13.02 3.41 -4.73
C ALA A 19 13.91 4.50 -4.10
N THR A 20 14.74 4.15 -3.12
CA THR A 20 15.71 5.11 -2.54
C THR A 20 16.77 5.52 -3.56
N ARG A 21 17.01 4.69 -4.58
CA ARG A 21 17.89 4.97 -5.70
C ARG A 21 17.23 4.52 -7.01
N GLY A 22 17.18 5.40 -8.00
CA GLY A 22 16.62 5.09 -9.32
C GLY A 22 15.08 5.08 -9.35
N PHE A 23 14.53 4.35 -10.33
CA PHE A 23 13.10 4.27 -10.61
C PHE A 23 12.49 2.98 -10.06
N PRO A 24 11.18 2.98 -9.72
CA PRO A 24 10.42 1.77 -9.43
C PRO A 24 10.64 0.69 -10.50
N THR A 25 11.15 -0.47 -10.08
CA THR A 25 11.42 -1.60 -10.98
C THR A 25 10.15 -2.42 -11.23
N ALA A 26 10.19 -3.28 -12.25
CA ALA A 26 9.11 -4.26 -12.49
C ALA A 26 8.85 -5.14 -11.26
N THR A 27 9.91 -5.55 -10.55
CA THR A 27 9.82 -6.31 -9.30
C THR A 27 9.06 -5.54 -8.21
N LEU A 28 9.31 -4.24 -8.05
CA LEU A 28 8.60 -3.42 -7.07
C LEU A 28 7.10 -3.34 -7.39
N ARG A 29 6.74 -3.24 -8.67
CA ARG A 29 5.34 -3.26 -9.10
C ARG A 29 4.69 -4.62 -8.82
N THR A 30 5.34 -5.71 -9.18
CA THR A 30 4.83 -7.08 -8.90
C THR A 30 4.65 -7.29 -7.39
N LEU A 31 5.58 -6.82 -6.57
CA LEU A 31 5.45 -6.88 -5.11
C LEU A 31 4.24 -6.09 -4.62
N ALA A 32 4.02 -4.88 -5.13
CA ALA A 32 2.84 -4.09 -4.78
C ALA A 32 1.53 -4.78 -5.18
N GLU A 33 1.47 -5.44 -6.33
CA GLU A 33 0.30 -6.22 -6.78
C GLU A 33 0.01 -7.41 -5.86
N VAL A 34 1.04 -8.16 -5.47
CA VAL A 34 0.89 -9.30 -4.54
C VAL A 34 0.55 -8.82 -3.13
N ALA A 35 1.20 -7.75 -2.65
CA ALA A 35 0.89 -7.14 -1.35
C ALA A 35 -0.55 -6.66 -1.28
N LYS A 36 -1.06 -6.07 -2.36
CA LYS A 36 -2.48 -5.70 -2.49
C LYS A 36 -3.39 -6.91 -2.31
N LEU A 37 -3.08 -8.06 -2.94
CA LEU A 37 -3.87 -9.28 -2.76
C LEU A 37 -3.81 -9.78 -1.31
N ALA A 38 -2.63 -9.76 -0.68
CA ALA A 38 -2.48 -10.16 0.71
C ALA A 38 -3.33 -9.29 1.65
N ILE A 39 -3.33 -7.97 1.44
CA ILE A 39 -4.14 -7.01 2.20
C ILE A 39 -5.63 -7.28 2.00
N GLU A 40 -6.10 -7.42 0.76
CA GLU A 40 -7.52 -7.61 0.48
C GLU A 40 -8.11 -8.91 1.05
N ASN A 41 -7.28 -9.95 1.20
CA ASN A 41 -7.72 -11.26 1.70
C ASN A 41 -7.54 -11.43 3.21
N ASN A 42 -6.65 -10.66 3.85
CA ASN A 42 -6.29 -10.85 5.25
C ASN A 42 -6.60 -9.66 6.15
N MET A 43 -7.12 -8.56 5.59
CA MET A 43 -7.46 -7.34 6.33
C MET A 43 -8.87 -6.86 5.99
N SER A 44 -9.35 -5.90 6.78
CA SER A 44 -10.65 -5.29 6.58
C SER A 44 -10.77 -4.59 5.22
N ALA A 45 -12.01 -4.39 4.77
CA ALA A 45 -12.30 -3.61 3.57
C ALA A 45 -11.80 -2.16 3.66
N ARG A 46 -11.48 -1.65 4.87
CA ARG A 46 -10.96 -0.30 5.12
C ARG A 46 -9.44 -0.18 4.98
N ALA A 47 -8.70 -1.29 4.99
CA ALA A 47 -7.26 -1.26 4.77
C ALA A 47 -6.89 -0.77 3.35
N ARG A 48 -5.82 0.02 3.26
CA ARG A 48 -5.31 0.63 2.03
C ARG A 48 -3.79 0.50 1.98
N LEU A 49 -3.26 -0.15 0.95
CA LEU A 49 -1.86 -0.04 0.56
C LEU A 49 -1.51 1.40 0.15
N VAL A 50 -0.65 2.06 0.93
CA VAL A 50 -0.28 3.48 0.78
C VAL A 50 1.03 3.64 0.03
N GLU A 51 2.06 2.92 0.44
CA GLU A 51 3.39 3.03 -0.13
C GLU A 51 4.07 1.66 -0.17
N VAL A 52 4.87 1.45 -1.21
CA VAL A 52 5.88 0.40 -1.27
C VAL A 52 7.21 1.04 -1.64
N LEU A 53 8.16 0.96 -0.72
CA LEU A 53 9.49 1.52 -0.83
C LEU A 53 10.52 0.41 -0.97
N LEU A 54 11.29 0.42 -2.06
CA LEU A 54 12.52 -0.36 -2.18
C LEU A 54 13.69 0.45 -1.62
N ARG A 55 14.34 -0.08 -0.59
CA ARG A 55 15.63 0.41 -0.10
C ARG A 55 16.75 -0.29 -0.86
N ASP A 56 17.37 0.43 -1.79
CA ASP A 56 18.41 -0.11 -2.67
C ASP A 56 19.68 -0.51 -1.91
N GLU A 57 19.96 0.13 -0.77
CA GLU A 57 21.16 -0.12 0.06
C GLU A 57 21.27 -1.55 0.56
N ASP A 58 20.13 -2.16 0.91
CA ASP A 58 20.05 -3.50 1.48
C ASP A 58 19.06 -4.41 0.74
N GLY A 59 18.39 -3.91 -0.30
CA GLY A 59 17.38 -4.63 -1.08
C GLY A 59 16.11 -4.92 -0.29
N SER A 60 15.84 -4.19 0.79
CA SER A 60 14.63 -4.39 1.61
C SER A 60 13.43 -3.64 1.04
N PHE A 61 12.24 -4.19 1.27
CA PHE A 61 10.96 -3.61 0.93
C PHE A 61 10.24 -3.15 2.18
N GLU A 62 9.86 -1.88 2.21
CA GLU A 62 8.98 -1.34 3.23
C GLU A 62 7.61 -1.10 2.63
N ILE A 63 6.60 -1.68 3.26
CA ILE A 63 5.22 -1.62 2.82
C ILE A 63 4.44 -0.88 3.89
N THR A 64 3.77 0.19 3.50
CA THR A 64 2.92 0.97 4.40
C THR A 64 1.47 0.74 4.07
N VAL A 65 0.70 0.32 5.07
CA VAL A 65 -0.75 0.13 4.99
C VAL A 65 -1.42 1.07 5.97
N ALA A 66 -2.45 1.77 5.52
CA ALA A 66 -3.31 2.56 6.39
C ALA A 66 -4.65 1.84 6.60
N THR A 67 -5.16 1.85 7.83
CA THR A 67 -6.46 1.26 8.16
C THR A 67 -7.14 2.01 9.30
N THR A 68 -8.47 1.93 9.39
CA THR A 68 -9.24 2.41 10.54
C THR A 68 -9.58 1.30 11.54
N VAL A 69 -9.27 0.04 11.20
CA VAL A 69 -9.66 -1.15 11.95
C VAL A 69 -8.45 -1.71 12.70
N GLU A 70 -8.54 -1.78 14.02
CA GLU A 70 -7.42 -2.18 14.89
C GLU A 70 -7.02 -3.65 14.68
N GLN A 71 -7.98 -4.53 14.40
CA GLN A 71 -7.76 -5.95 14.22
C GLN A 71 -6.81 -6.25 13.05
N ASP A 72 -6.71 -5.34 12.07
CA ASP A 72 -5.82 -5.49 10.92
C ASP A 72 -4.33 -5.50 11.33
N LEU A 73 -3.97 -4.92 12.48
CA LEU A 73 -2.60 -4.91 13.01
C LEU A 73 -2.04 -6.33 13.19
N ALA A 74 -2.89 -7.31 13.52
CA ALA A 74 -2.49 -8.69 13.70
C ALA A 74 -2.04 -9.37 12.40
N SER A 75 -2.41 -8.82 11.24
CA SER A 75 -2.09 -9.39 9.93
C SER A 75 -0.69 -9.04 9.43
N ALA A 76 0.07 -8.17 10.14
CA ALA A 76 1.37 -7.70 9.67
C ALA A 76 2.39 -8.83 9.48
N ALA A 77 2.73 -9.54 10.56
CA ALA A 77 3.73 -10.60 10.52
C ALA A 77 3.37 -11.75 9.56
N PRO A 78 2.11 -12.25 9.51
CA PRO A 78 1.72 -13.25 8.51
C PRO A 78 1.92 -12.78 7.06
N ILE A 79 1.62 -11.52 6.76
CA ILE A 79 1.78 -10.96 5.42
C ILE A 79 3.27 -10.78 5.08
N GLU A 80 4.10 -10.31 6.01
CA GLU A 80 5.55 -10.20 5.81
C GLU A 80 6.19 -11.55 5.46
N VAL A 81 5.83 -12.61 6.20
CA VAL A 81 6.31 -13.98 5.96
C VAL A 81 5.83 -14.49 4.61
N ALA A 82 4.56 -14.28 4.26
CA ALA A 82 4.00 -14.72 2.99
C ALA A 82 4.70 -14.03 1.81
N LEU A 83 4.89 -12.71 1.87
CA LEU A 83 5.57 -11.96 0.82
C LEU A 83 7.03 -12.36 0.70
N SER A 84 7.76 -12.49 1.81
CA SER A 84 9.15 -12.95 1.80
C SER A 84 9.26 -14.33 1.13
N THR A 85 8.33 -15.24 1.45
CA THR A 85 8.30 -16.59 0.86
C THR A 85 8.01 -16.56 -0.64
N VAL A 86 7.00 -15.80 -1.08
CA VAL A 86 6.60 -15.73 -2.50
C VAL A 86 7.72 -15.13 -3.36
N PHE A 87 8.46 -14.15 -2.84
CA PHE A 87 9.55 -13.49 -3.55
C PHE A 87 10.93 -14.12 -3.32
N GLY A 88 11.01 -15.22 -2.54
CA GLY A 88 12.28 -15.89 -2.23
C GLY A 88 13.27 -14.98 -1.46
N LEU A 89 12.75 -14.07 -0.65
CA LEU A 89 13.52 -13.10 0.12
C LEU A 89 13.78 -13.59 1.55
N PRO A 90 14.92 -13.22 2.15
CA PRO A 90 15.14 -13.36 3.58
C PRO A 90 14.09 -12.60 4.41
N ALA A 91 13.80 -13.09 5.61
CA ALA A 91 12.73 -12.56 6.47
C ALA A 91 12.96 -11.09 6.92
N ASP A 92 14.21 -10.61 6.89
CA ASP A 92 14.58 -9.24 7.22
C ASP A 92 14.44 -8.26 6.03
N LYS A 93 14.02 -8.75 4.85
CA LYS A 93 13.91 -7.93 3.62
C LYS A 93 12.51 -7.47 3.31
N VAL A 94 11.50 -7.83 4.09
CA VAL A 94 10.14 -7.30 3.93
C VAL A 94 9.64 -6.82 5.29
N THR A 95 9.24 -5.56 5.36
CA THR A 95 8.66 -4.96 6.55
C THR A 95 7.32 -4.33 6.20
N LEU A 96 6.27 -4.72 6.92
CA LEU A 96 4.92 -4.20 6.79
C LEU A 96 4.59 -3.32 8.00
N SER A 97 4.52 -2.02 7.78
CA SER A 97 4.04 -1.06 8.76
C SER A 97 2.56 -0.77 8.54
N ILE A 98 1.74 -1.05 9.55
CA ILE A 98 0.31 -0.75 9.53
C ILE A 98 0.06 0.48 10.40
N GLU A 99 -0.34 1.58 9.77
CA GLU A 99 -0.74 2.81 10.43
C GLU A 99 -2.26 2.78 10.69
N ARG A 100 -2.64 2.82 11.98
CA ARG A 100 -4.04 3.04 12.34
C ARG A 100 -4.35 4.53 12.22
N LEU A 101 -5.27 4.86 11.32
CA LEU A 101 -5.79 6.20 11.14
C LEU A 101 -7.17 6.33 11.77
N SER A 102 -7.47 7.52 12.28
CA SER A 102 -8.84 7.95 12.57
C SER A 102 -9.62 8.20 11.27
N GLU A 103 -10.95 8.20 11.35
CA GLU A 103 -11.80 8.51 10.19
C GLU A 103 -11.51 9.91 9.62
N GLN A 104 -11.19 10.88 10.48
CA GLN A 104 -10.84 12.24 10.07
C GLN A 104 -9.53 12.28 9.27
N GLU A 105 -8.52 11.50 9.67
CA GLU A 105 -7.26 11.40 8.94
C GLU A 105 -7.42 10.69 7.60
N VAL A 106 -8.35 9.74 7.50
CA VAL A 106 -8.70 9.11 6.22
C VAL A 106 -9.35 10.11 5.27
N GLU A 107 -10.28 10.93 5.73
CA GLU A 107 -10.89 11.97 4.89
C GLU A 107 -9.84 12.96 4.37
N LEU A 108 -8.89 13.36 5.23
CA LEU A 108 -7.81 14.27 4.85
C LEU A 108 -6.81 13.65 3.85
N ARG A 109 -6.42 12.38 4.05
CA ARG A 109 -5.39 11.72 3.22
C ARG A 109 -5.94 11.09 1.95
N PHE A 110 -7.18 10.58 2.01
CA PHE A 110 -7.79 9.78 0.94
C PHE A 110 -9.17 10.26 0.51
N GLY A 111 -9.86 11.13 1.26
CA GLY A 111 -11.25 11.52 1.00
C GLY A 111 -11.50 12.07 -0.40
N VAL A 112 -10.58 12.88 -0.93
CA VAL A 112 -10.66 13.37 -2.32
C VAL A 112 -10.56 12.22 -3.33
N TYR A 113 -9.62 11.29 -3.13
CA TYR A 113 -9.46 10.15 -4.03
C TYR A 113 -10.63 9.17 -3.94
N GLU A 114 -11.09 8.84 -2.74
CA GLU A 114 -12.23 7.94 -2.55
C GLU A 114 -13.52 8.55 -3.12
N ARG A 115 -13.71 9.87 -2.99
CA ARG A 115 -14.85 10.58 -3.58
C ARG A 115 -14.78 10.64 -5.10
N LEU A 116 -13.61 10.92 -5.68
CA LEU A 116 -13.41 10.87 -7.13
C LEU A 116 -13.58 9.46 -7.69
N LEU A 117 -13.12 8.43 -6.97
CA LEU A 117 -13.34 7.04 -7.33
C LEU A 117 -14.83 6.70 -7.28
N ALA A 118 -15.52 7.10 -6.21
CA ALA A 118 -16.96 6.91 -6.03
C ALA A 118 -17.77 7.60 -7.14
N GLN A 119 -17.39 8.81 -7.53
CA GLN A 119 -17.96 9.52 -8.68
C GLN A 119 -17.74 8.76 -9.99
N LYS A 120 -16.52 8.27 -10.23
CA LYS A 120 -16.20 7.48 -11.42
C LYS A 120 -16.99 6.16 -11.47
N THR A 121 -17.30 5.57 -10.32
CA THR A 121 -18.15 4.37 -10.20
C THR A 121 -19.65 4.70 -10.13
N GLY A 122 -20.04 5.97 -10.19
CA GLY A 122 -21.45 6.42 -10.20
C GLY A 122 -22.16 6.32 -8.85
N THR A 123 -21.44 6.11 -7.74
CA THR A 123 -22.02 5.96 -6.40
C THR A 123 -22.23 7.28 -5.67
N VAL A 124 -21.65 8.39 -6.16
CA VAL A 124 -21.78 9.74 -5.59
C VAL A 124 -21.90 10.76 -6.74
N PRO A 125 -22.71 11.83 -6.61
CA PRO A 125 -22.82 12.88 -7.63
C PRO A 125 -21.49 13.64 -7.86
N PRO A 126 -21.27 14.19 -9.08
CA PRO A 126 -20.07 14.97 -9.43
C PRO A 126 -19.90 16.20 -8.52
N ILE A 127 -18.65 16.58 -8.25
CA ILE A 127 -18.35 17.86 -7.58
C ILE A 127 -18.65 18.96 -8.59
N GLN A 128 -19.49 19.93 -8.21
CA GLN A 128 -19.78 21.13 -9.01
C GLN A 128 -18.65 22.15 -8.88
#